data_AF-A0A7V3MJR1-F1
#
_entry.id   AF-A0A7V3MJR1-F1
#
_cell.length_a   1.000
_cell.length_b   1.000
_cell.length_c   1.000
_cell.angle_alpha   90.00
_cell.angle_beta   90.00
_cell.angle_gamma   90.00
#
_symmetry.space_group_name_H-M   'P 1'
#
loop_
_entity.id
_entity.type
_entity.pdbx_description
1 polymer ?
#
loop_
_entity_poly.entity_id
_entity_poly.type
_entity_poly.pdbx_seq_one_letter_code
_entity_poly.pdbx_strand_id
1 'polypeptide(L)' 'MTEAQLDLLAQARESLSAAKLLLANGYPGYAAARAYYSMFYAAEAFLEGDGLAFSSHKAVIAAFGKE' A
#
# COMPACT_ATOMS: atom_id res chain seq x y z
N MET A 1 11.12 -10.52 7.89
CA MET A 1 10.50 -9.91 6.71
C MET A 1 11.31 -10.30 5.49
N THR A 2 10.66 -10.70 4.41
CA THR A 2 11.32 -11.01 3.13
C THR A 2 11.79 -9.73 2.44
N GLU A 3 12.63 -9.86 1.41
CA GLU A 3 13.02 -8.73 0.54
C GLU A 3 11.79 -8.10 -0.11
N ALA A 4 10.82 -8.92 -0.56
CA ALA A 4 9.57 -8.45 -1.13
C ALA A 4 8.73 -7.61 -0.14
N GLN A 5 8.63 -8.02 1.14
CA GLN A 5 7.92 -7.18 2.13
C GLN A 5 8.63 -5.85 2.37
N LEU A 6 9.97 -5.84 2.35
CA LEU A 6 10.75 -4.61 2.56
C LEU A 6 10.53 -3.63 1.41
N ASP A 7 10.50 -4.11 0.18
CA ASP A 7 10.23 -3.30 -1.01
C ASP A 7 8.81 -2.74 -1.00
N LEU A 8 7.81 -3.57 -0.70
CA LEU A 8 6.41 -3.14 -0.56
C LEU A 8 6.26 -2.08 0.54
N LEU A 9 6.90 -2.27 1.70
CA LEU A 9 6.88 -1.25 2.76
C LEU A 9 7.63 0.03 2.39
N ALA A 10 8.66 -0.04 1.55
CA ALA A 10 9.32 1.14 1.01
C ALA A 10 8.36 1.93 0.09
N GLN A 11 7.66 1.23 -0.82
CA GLN A 11 6.64 1.84 -1.68
C GLN A 11 5.47 2.42 -0.88
N ALA A 12 5.06 1.76 0.21
CA ALA A 12 4.05 2.28 1.13
C ALA A 12 4.49 3.62 1.74
N ARG A 13 5.72 3.68 2.27
CA ARG A 13 6.29 4.90 2.86
C ARG A 13 6.46 6.03 1.86
N GLU A 14 6.90 5.73 0.65
CA GLU A 14 7.03 6.71 -0.43
C GLU A 14 5.65 7.26 -0.82
N SER A 15 4.65 6.38 -0.99
CA SER A 15 3.28 6.78 -1.31
C SER A 15 2.65 7.65 -0.22
N LEU A 16 2.88 7.33 1.06
CA LEU A 16 2.42 8.16 2.17
C LEU A 16 3.09 9.54 2.18
N SER A 17 4.39 9.59 1.90
CA SER A 17 5.14 10.85 1.83
C SER A 17 4.62 11.73 0.69
N ALA A 18 4.37 11.15 -0.48
CA ALA A 18 3.74 11.82 -1.60
C ALA A 18 2.32 12.31 -1.27
N ALA A 19 1.50 11.49 -0.59
CA ALA A 19 0.17 11.87 -0.16
C ALA A 19 0.19 13.12 0.74
N LYS A 20 1.11 13.16 1.70
CA LYS A 20 1.30 14.31 2.60
C LYS A 20 1.71 15.57 1.84
N LEU A 21 2.66 15.45 0.91
CA LEU A 21 3.09 16.57 0.05
C LEU A 21 1.93 17.10 -0.80
N LEU A 22 1.17 16.21 -1.44
CA LEU A 22 0.03 16.60 -2.28
C LEU A 22 -1.06 17.29 -1.47
N LEU A 23 -1.36 16.77 -0.27
CA LEU A 23 -2.35 17.38 0.62
C LEU A 23 -1.91 18.78 1.05
N ALA A 24 -0.66 18.94 1.45
CA ALA A 24 -0.10 20.23 1.85
C ALA A 24 -0.11 21.27 0.73
N ASN A 25 -0.08 20.82 -0.54
CA ASN A 25 -0.11 21.67 -1.73
C ASN A 25 -1.51 21.86 -2.33
N GLY A 26 -2.58 21.49 -1.62
CA GLY A 26 -3.96 21.75 -2.06
C GLY A 26 -4.50 20.77 -3.10
N TYR A 27 -3.93 19.56 -3.19
CA TYR A 27 -4.34 18.51 -4.12
C TYR A 27 -4.98 17.31 -3.40
N PRO A 28 -6.14 17.48 -2.71
CA PRO A 28 -6.70 16.44 -1.84
C PRO A 28 -7.12 15.16 -2.58
N GLY A 29 -7.62 15.27 -3.81
CA GLY A 29 -7.99 14.09 -4.61
C GLY A 29 -6.77 13.21 -4.96
N TYR A 30 -5.66 13.84 -5.34
CA TYR A 30 -4.40 13.12 -5.60
C TYR A 30 -3.76 12.60 -4.32
N ALA A 31 -3.87 13.36 -3.22
CA ALA A 31 -3.41 12.91 -1.91
C ALA A 31 -4.15 11.64 -1.45
N ALA A 32 -5.48 11.61 -1.59
CA ALA A 32 -6.30 10.44 -1.24
C ALA A 32 -5.91 9.21 -2.08
N ALA A 33 -5.69 9.39 -3.39
CA ALA A 33 -5.22 8.30 -4.24
C ALA A 33 -3.87 7.73 -3.78
N ARG A 34 -2.91 8.57 -3.38
CA ARG A 34 -1.61 8.12 -2.86
C ARG A 34 -1.71 7.50 -1.47
N ALA A 35 -2.59 8.00 -0.61
CA ALA A 35 -2.87 7.39 0.69
C ALA A 35 -3.47 5.99 0.52
N TYR A 36 -4.38 5.79 -0.43
CA TYR A 36 -4.91 4.47 -0.79
C TYR A 36 -3.79 3.50 -1.19
N TYR A 37 -2.88 3.91 -2.07
CA TYR A 37 -1.74 3.06 -2.47
C TYR A 37 -0.80 2.76 -1.31
N SER A 38 -0.59 3.70 -0.38
CA SER A 38 0.17 3.41 0.84
C SER A 38 -0.44 2.28 1.65
N MET A 39 -1.78 2.27 1.80
CA MET A 39 -2.48 1.21 2.51
C MET A 39 -2.43 -0.10 1.73
N PHE A 40 -2.57 -0.03 0.40
CA PHE A 40 -2.52 -1.18 -0.48
C PHE A 40 -1.19 -1.92 -0.39
N TYR A 41 -0.06 -1.23 -0.52
CA TYR A 41 1.26 -1.85 -0.40
C TYR A 41 1.53 -2.40 1.00
N ALA A 42 0.99 -1.76 2.05
CA ALA A 42 1.08 -2.30 3.40
C ALA A 42 0.28 -3.61 3.55
N ALA A 43 -0.90 -3.71 2.95
CA ALA A 43 -1.70 -4.93 2.93
C ALA A 43 -1.03 -6.04 2.10
N GLU A 44 -0.44 -5.72 0.94
CA GLU A 44 0.36 -6.69 0.17
C GLU A 44 1.56 -7.18 0.97
N ALA A 45 2.28 -6.29 1.66
CA ALA A 45 3.44 -6.68 2.48
C ALA A 45 3.04 -7.60 3.65
N PHE A 46 1.87 -7.38 4.23
CA PHE A 46 1.32 -8.26 5.28
C PHE A 46 1.07 -9.66 4.73
N LEU A 47 0.29 -9.77 3.65
CA LEU A 47 -0.07 -11.05 3.02
C LEU A 47 1.14 -11.82 2.50
N GLU A 48 2.15 -11.12 1.95
CA GLU A 48 3.38 -11.77 1.51
C GLU A 48 4.11 -12.42 2.69
N GLY A 49 4.05 -11.82 3.88
CA GLY A 49 4.61 -12.40 5.10
C GLY A 49 3.99 -13.74 5.48
N ASP A 50 2.75 -13.98 5.06
CA ASP A 50 2.03 -15.24 5.24
C ASP A 50 2.20 -16.19 4.03
N GLY A 51 3.09 -15.85 3.09
CA GLY A 51 3.32 -16.61 1.86
C GLY A 51 2.22 -16.46 0.82
N LEU A 52 1.33 -15.46 0.96
CA LEU A 52 0.23 -15.21 0.05
C LEU A 52 0.60 -14.09 -0.94
N ALA A 53 0.40 -14.35 -2.23
CA ALA A 53 0.63 -13.36 -3.29
C ALA A 53 -0.56 -13.33 -4.26
N PHE A 54 -0.97 -12.12 -4.66
CA PHE A 54 -2.15 -11.91 -5.49
C PHE A 54 -1.82 -11.03 -6.70
N SER A 55 -2.42 -11.35 -7.85
CA SER A 55 -2.20 -10.63 -9.11
C SER A 55 -3.18 -9.48 -9.37
N SER A 56 -4.11 -9.22 -8.46
CA SER A 56 -5.12 -8.17 -8.64
C SER A 56 -5.42 -7.41 -7.35
N HIS A 57 -5.67 -6.10 -7.49
CA HIS A 57 -6.06 -5.23 -6.38
C HIS A 57 -7.24 -5.76 -5.57
N LYS A 58 -8.28 -6.25 -6.25
CA LYS A 58 -9.46 -6.79 -5.58
C LYS A 58 -9.13 -8.02 -4.75
N ALA A 59 -8.23 -8.87 -5.22
CA ALA A 59 -7.84 -10.08 -4.51
C ALA A 59 -7.04 -9.77 -3.24
N VAL A 60 -6.11 -8.81 -3.30
CA VAL A 60 -5.38 -8.33 -2.11
C VAL A 60 -6.35 -7.81 -1.06
N ILE A 61 -7.28 -6.92 -1.43
CA ILE A 61 -8.25 -6.34 -0.49
C ILE A 61 -9.13 -7.44 0.12
N ALA A 62 -9.62 -8.37 -0.71
CA ALA A 62 -10.47 -9.46 -0.25
C ALA A 62 -9.72 -10.46 0.66
N ALA A 63 -8.44 -10.71 0.41
CA ALA A 63 -7.62 -11.58 1.23
C ALA A 63 -7.25 -10.91 2.56
N PHE A 64 -6.78 -9.65 2.51
CA PHE A 64 -6.44 -8.89 3.72
C PHE A 64 -7.64 -8.72 4.67
N GLY A 65 -8.87 -8.64 4.14
CA GLY A 65 -10.08 -8.60 4.98
C GLY A 65 -10.54 -9.94 5.56
N LYS A 66 -9.86 -11.06 5.23
CA LYS A 66 -10.18 -12.40 5.72
C LYS A 66 -9.18 -12.96 6.73
N GLU A 67 -7.92 -12.54 6.64
CA GLU A 67 -6.87 -12.82 7.64
C GLU A 67 -7.14 -12.05 8.95
#